data_AF-X6L8M1-F1
#
_entry.id   AF-X6L8M1-F1
#
_cell.length_a   1.000
_cell.length_b   1.000
_cell.length_c   1.000
_cell.angle_alpha   90.00
_cell.angle_beta   90.00
_cell.angle_gamma   90.00
#
_symmetry.space_group_name_H-M   'P 1'
#
loop_
_entity.id
_entity.type
_entity.pdbx_description
1 polymer ?
#
loop_
_entity_poly.entity_id
_entity_poly.type
_entity_poly.pdbx_seq_one_letter_code
_entity_poly.pdbx_strand_id
1 'polypeptide(L)'
;MLSNGKWKDYESIFDYEHRTIMLFDQSKFKIKSLQLGNPNKLSLEFNVHIQWYSHSDIHQTHSKWACLILNHTWHFRTIDYGDRDDLSTCISANESKKTYIYIYIYIYREFNSFHVIWKDLDNRTHKESLNPYSITLKQGMQYVKDKLQMRNHFINGGDEVLYFQCEFHKWSPEISSTILNKDVLLYDIYKYLPHYPIIQVHWEIKGYFIVPYKRTIGIERSNLPKSVQFQDMIISSNKKPRFNPLLYECDLHKLKIIRDTIYVKITRNSPLQKLFHEMIKNGYLCDLITFQYANNKKEEKQFYDSIKQEINYSEKDENGKLILNDKILTILNELKILYHDDIHKQMGYPLQLHHICAILLYCGKSCNTEFSYDQIQFRHHRWPYLDRFLQESIMILHSHERREESETELYCGLKGVRLKNIEKEIKAGNFISHVSTSDDIQVARMYRSDQGYEKTHKEECAWNAKVESEDEYTQMILLTW
;
A
#
# COMPACT_ATOMS: atom_id res chain seq x y z
N MET A 1 16.67 -1.08 -17.30
CA MET A 1 16.59 -1.19 -18.77
C MET A 1 17.97 -1.40 -19.34
N LEU A 2 18.10 -2.26 -20.34
CA LEU A 2 19.32 -2.42 -21.15
C LEU A 2 19.29 -1.44 -22.34
N SER A 3 20.43 -1.23 -23.00
CA SER A 3 20.56 -0.33 -24.17
C SER A 3 19.70 -0.73 -25.38
N ASN A 4 19.17 -1.95 -25.41
CA ASN A 4 18.20 -2.42 -26.41
C ASN A 4 16.74 -2.25 -25.98
N GLY A 5 16.46 -1.39 -25.00
CA GLY A 5 15.12 -1.12 -24.46
C GLY A 5 14.53 -2.23 -23.58
N LYS A 6 15.15 -3.42 -23.53
CA LYS A 6 14.60 -4.55 -22.77
C LYS A 6 14.86 -4.43 -21.28
N TRP A 7 13.92 -4.96 -20.50
CA TRP A 7 14.06 -5.10 -19.06
C TRP A 7 14.68 -6.45 -18.70
N LYS A 8 15.36 -6.48 -17.56
CA LYS A 8 16.01 -7.66 -17.03
C LYS A 8 16.25 -7.48 -15.54
N ASP A 9 16.00 -8.55 -14.80
CA ASP A 9 16.22 -8.66 -13.37
C ASP A 9 17.71 -8.84 -13.06
N TYR A 10 18.15 -8.21 -11.97
CA TYR A 10 19.52 -8.20 -11.46
C TYR A 10 19.45 -8.11 -9.93
N GLU A 11 20.29 -8.89 -9.23
CA GLU A 11 20.63 -8.57 -7.85
C GLU A 11 21.65 -7.43 -7.85
N SER A 12 21.57 -6.51 -6.88
CA SER A 12 22.41 -5.31 -6.84
C SER A 12 23.17 -5.17 -5.52
N ILE A 13 24.47 -4.91 -5.60
CA ILE A 13 25.35 -4.62 -4.46
C ILE A 13 26.01 -3.27 -4.70
N PHE A 14 26.07 -2.43 -3.66
CA PHE A 14 26.68 -1.11 -3.70
C PHE A 14 28.13 -1.16 -3.21
N ASP A 15 29.06 -0.92 -4.12
CA ASP A 15 30.46 -0.65 -3.79
C ASP A 15 30.63 0.86 -3.57
N TYR A 16 30.50 1.25 -2.31
CA TYR A 16 30.74 2.62 -1.84
C TYR A 16 32.23 3.02 -1.85
N GLU A 17 33.18 2.08 -2.05
CA GLU A 17 34.60 2.41 -2.16
C GLU A 17 34.95 2.89 -3.58
N HIS A 18 34.42 2.20 -4.58
CA HIS A 18 34.68 2.44 -6.00
C HIS A 18 33.49 3.13 -6.71
N ARG A 19 32.57 3.71 -5.94
CA ARG A 19 31.36 4.43 -6.39
C ARG A 19 30.58 3.69 -7.48
N THR A 20 30.33 2.40 -7.29
CA THR A 20 29.85 1.47 -8.32
C THR A 20 28.66 0.63 -7.83
N ILE A 21 27.66 0.42 -8.69
CA ILE A 21 26.66 -0.65 -8.48
C ILE A 21 27.15 -1.90 -9.20
N MET A 22 27.35 -3.00 -8.47
CA MET A 22 27.55 -4.32 -9.04
C MET A 22 26.19 -4.99 -9.27
N LEU A 23 25.88 -5.29 -10.53
CA LEU A 23 24.66 -5.97 -10.94
C LEU A 23 24.95 -7.43 -11.31
N PHE A 24 24.37 -8.38 -10.58
CA PHE A 24 24.55 -9.81 -10.80
C PHE A 24 23.40 -10.42 -11.62
N ASP A 25 23.75 -10.97 -12.78
CA ASP A 25 22.87 -11.71 -13.68
C ASP A 25 22.85 -13.19 -13.26
N GLN A 26 21.98 -13.56 -12.31
CA GLN A 26 21.83 -14.95 -11.86
C GLN A 26 21.68 -15.93 -13.03
N SER A 27 20.84 -15.61 -14.02
CA SER A 27 20.55 -16.46 -15.18
C SER A 27 21.74 -16.71 -16.12
N LYS A 28 22.84 -15.96 -15.97
CA LYS A 28 24.08 -16.12 -16.77
C LYS A 28 25.34 -16.23 -15.92
N PHE A 29 25.22 -16.17 -14.59
CA PHE A 29 26.33 -16.04 -13.63
C PHE A 29 27.32 -14.94 -14.01
N LYS A 30 26.82 -13.75 -14.41
CA LYS A 30 27.66 -12.62 -14.86
C LYS A 30 27.44 -11.36 -14.04
N ILE A 31 28.53 -10.77 -13.54
CA ILE A 31 28.52 -9.46 -12.91
C ILE A 31 28.70 -8.38 -13.98
N LYS A 32 28.04 -7.23 -13.82
CA LYS A 32 28.32 -5.97 -14.50
C LYS A 32 28.56 -4.88 -13.46
N SER A 33 29.50 -3.98 -13.69
CA SER A 33 29.65 -2.74 -12.93
C SER A 33 28.91 -1.59 -13.62
N LEU A 34 28.22 -0.77 -12.84
CA LEU A 34 27.75 0.56 -13.24
C LEU A 34 28.51 1.60 -12.40
N GLN A 35 29.45 2.30 -13.03
CA GLN A 35 30.17 3.41 -12.41
C GLN A 35 29.19 4.58 -12.22
N LEU A 36 28.95 5.00 -10.97
CA LEU A 36 28.02 6.11 -10.66
C LEU A 36 28.70 7.47 -10.62
N GLY A 37 29.98 7.47 -10.25
CA GLY A 37 30.76 8.67 -9.98
C GLY A 37 32.26 8.38 -10.03
N ASN A 38 33.08 9.34 -9.62
CA ASN A 38 34.54 9.25 -9.74
C ASN A 38 35.12 8.24 -8.72
N PRO A 39 35.82 7.17 -9.16
CA PRO A 39 36.40 6.17 -8.25
C PRO A 39 37.58 6.71 -7.42
N ASN A 40 38.08 7.92 -7.71
CA ASN A 40 39.11 8.56 -6.90
C ASN A 40 38.54 9.07 -5.58
N LYS A 41 38.93 8.45 -4.46
CA LYS A 41 38.48 8.76 -3.09
C LYS A 41 38.64 10.23 -2.65
N LEU A 42 39.44 11.03 -3.35
CA LEU A 42 39.75 12.43 -3.03
C LEU A 42 38.91 13.46 -3.81
N SER A 43 38.17 13.06 -4.84
CA SER A 43 37.27 13.99 -5.53
C SER A 43 35.95 14.11 -4.79
N LEU A 44 35.61 15.35 -4.41
CA LEU A 44 34.26 15.74 -4.00
C LEU A 44 33.28 15.46 -5.13
N GLU A 45 32.07 14.99 -4.80
CA GLU A 45 31.07 14.61 -5.79
C GLU A 45 29.67 15.06 -5.36
N PHE A 46 28.90 15.53 -6.34
CA PHE A 46 27.70 16.34 -6.14
C PHE A 46 26.56 16.05 -7.13
N ASN A 47 26.84 15.25 -8.16
CA ASN A 47 26.07 15.21 -9.42
C ASN A 47 25.41 13.84 -9.68
N VAL A 48 25.10 13.08 -8.63
CA VAL A 48 24.30 11.86 -8.76
C VAL A 48 22.84 12.23 -9.01
N HIS A 49 22.46 12.36 -10.28
CA HIS A 49 21.14 12.83 -10.69
C HIS A 49 20.11 11.69 -10.67
N ILE A 50 19.09 11.78 -9.80
CA ILE A 50 18.05 10.76 -9.63
C ILE A 50 16.67 11.34 -9.97
N GLN A 51 16.17 11.06 -11.18
CA GLN A 51 14.81 11.42 -11.58
C GLN A 51 13.84 10.27 -11.32
N TRP A 52 12.78 10.50 -10.55
CA TRP A 52 11.70 9.54 -10.37
C TRP A 52 10.67 9.62 -11.51
N TYR A 53 10.10 8.48 -11.90
CA TYR A 53 8.96 8.40 -12.80
C TYR A 53 8.09 7.17 -12.50
N SER A 54 6.88 7.15 -13.04
CA SER A 54 6.01 5.97 -13.05
C SER A 54 6.00 5.36 -14.45
N HIS A 55 5.95 4.02 -14.56
CA HIS A 55 5.71 3.35 -15.83
C HIS A 55 4.61 2.29 -15.68
N SER A 56 3.46 2.51 -16.30
CA SER A 56 2.36 1.55 -16.32
C SER A 56 2.44 0.67 -17.57
N ASP A 57 2.61 -0.63 -17.38
CA ASP A 57 2.45 -1.63 -18.44
C ASP A 57 1.04 -2.22 -18.35
N ILE A 58 0.08 -1.43 -18.83
CA ILE A 58 -1.36 -1.70 -18.72
C ILE A 58 -1.75 -2.96 -19.51
N HIS A 59 -1.13 -3.20 -20.67
CA HIS A 59 -1.57 -4.25 -21.60
C HIS A 59 -0.82 -5.57 -21.46
N GLN A 60 0.46 -5.60 -21.03
CA GLN A 60 1.21 -6.85 -20.89
C GLN A 60 1.16 -7.35 -19.46
N THR A 61 1.65 -6.57 -18.48
CA THR A 61 1.77 -7.04 -17.08
C THR A 61 0.64 -6.60 -16.18
N HIS A 62 -0.18 -5.63 -16.60
CA HIS A 62 -1.25 -5.01 -15.80
C HIS A 62 -0.68 -4.44 -14.48
N SER A 63 0.48 -3.75 -14.58
CA SER A 63 1.25 -3.29 -13.41
C SER A 63 1.81 -1.88 -13.59
N LYS A 64 1.86 -1.14 -12.47
CA LYS A 64 2.47 0.19 -12.35
C LYS A 64 3.83 0.04 -11.66
N TRP A 65 4.91 0.27 -12.40
CA TRP A 65 6.27 0.14 -11.90
C TRP A 65 6.78 1.46 -11.34
N ALA A 66 7.29 1.44 -10.11
CA ALA A 66 7.99 2.58 -9.55
C ALA A 66 9.39 2.62 -10.17
N CYS A 67 9.76 3.75 -10.78
CA CYS A 67 10.96 3.83 -11.60
C CYS A 67 11.84 5.02 -11.21
N LEU A 68 13.14 4.88 -11.48
CA LEU A 68 14.07 6.01 -11.46
C LEU A 68 15.04 5.97 -12.65
N ILE A 69 15.52 7.15 -13.06
CA ILE A 69 16.60 7.34 -14.02
C ILE A 69 17.79 7.91 -13.27
N LEU A 70 18.90 7.19 -13.29
CA LEU A 70 20.15 7.54 -12.66
C LEU A 70 21.13 8.07 -13.71
N ASN A 71 21.70 9.25 -13.47
CA ASN A 71 22.63 9.96 -14.34
C ASN A 71 22.16 10.01 -15.81
N HIS A 72 20.85 10.28 -16.01
CA HIS A 72 20.14 10.37 -17.30
C HIS A 72 20.24 9.12 -18.21
N THR A 73 20.77 7.99 -17.73
CA THR A 73 21.20 6.86 -18.57
C THR A 73 20.75 5.50 -18.03
N TRP A 74 20.82 5.29 -16.72
CA TRP A 74 20.49 4.00 -16.10
C TRP A 74 19.05 4.01 -15.57
N HIS A 75 18.14 3.40 -16.31
CA HIS A 75 16.74 3.26 -15.91
C HIS A 75 16.54 2.02 -15.02
N PHE A 76 16.01 2.21 -13.82
CA PHE A 76 15.64 1.15 -12.88
C PHE A 76 14.11 1.05 -12.74
N ARG A 77 13.63 -0.15 -12.38
CA ARG A 77 12.25 -0.47 -11.97
C ARG A 77 12.32 -1.19 -10.64
N THR A 78 11.41 -0.87 -9.73
CA THR A 78 11.17 -1.60 -8.49
C THR A 78 9.70 -2.01 -8.42
N ILE A 79 9.38 -2.98 -7.56
CA ILE A 79 8.02 -3.53 -7.44
C ILE A 79 7.07 -2.47 -6.84
N ASP A 80 7.51 -1.77 -5.80
CA ASP A 80 6.77 -0.68 -5.18
C ASP A 80 7.62 0.60 -4.99
N TYR A 81 6.95 1.67 -4.54
CA TYR A 81 7.56 2.98 -4.31
C TYR A 81 8.53 2.99 -3.13
N GLY A 82 8.32 2.15 -2.10
CA GLY A 82 9.23 2.03 -0.97
C GLY A 82 10.58 1.53 -1.45
N ASP A 83 10.59 0.45 -2.23
CA ASP A 83 11.80 -0.07 -2.85
C ASP A 83 12.51 0.98 -3.76
N ARG A 84 11.76 1.85 -4.46
CA ARG A 84 12.32 2.97 -5.24
C ARG A 84 12.94 4.04 -4.34
N ASP A 85 12.25 4.42 -3.27
CA ASP A 85 12.66 5.47 -2.34
C ASP A 85 13.88 5.02 -1.51
N ASP A 86 13.90 3.75 -1.08
CA ASP A 86 15.02 3.05 -0.43
C ASP A 86 16.24 2.96 -1.38
N LEU A 87 16.03 2.57 -2.66
CA LEU A 87 17.06 2.55 -3.70
C LEU A 87 17.62 3.95 -3.98
N SER A 88 16.74 4.95 -4.14
CA SER A 88 17.11 6.36 -4.33
C SER A 88 17.95 6.86 -3.16
N THR A 89 17.57 6.51 -1.93
CA THR A 89 18.29 6.92 -0.72
C THR A 89 19.69 6.32 -0.65
N CYS A 90 19.85 5.01 -0.93
CA CYS A 90 21.16 4.33 -0.97
C CYS A 90 22.10 4.92 -2.03
N ILE A 91 21.55 5.41 -3.15
CA ILE A 91 22.30 6.06 -4.22
C ILE A 91 22.67 7.50 -3.84
N SER A 92 21.76 8.26 -3.20
CA SER A 92 22.01 9.65 -2.80
C SER A 92 23.11 9.79 -1.75
N ALA A 93 23.02 9.00 -0.66
CA ALA A 93 23.93 9.08 0.47
C ALA A 93 24.01 7.74 1.21
N ASN A 94 25.10 7.50 1.93
CA ASN A 94 25.30 6.21 2.57
C ASN A 94 24.40 6.05 3.81
N GLU A 95 23.67 4.95 3.83
CA GLU A 95 23.14 4.41 5.07
C GLU A 95 23.22 2.87 5.05
N SER A 96 24.33 2.33 5.57
CA SER A 96 24.53 0.88 5.68
C SER A 96 23.63 0.26 6.77
N LYS A 97 22.32 0.20 6.55
CA LYS A 97 21.35 -0.56 7.36
C LYS A 97 21.62 -2.07 7.20
N LYS A 98 22.58 -2.60 7.96
CA LYS A 98 22.76 -4.05 8.16
C LYS A 98 21.85 -4.53 9.28
N THR A 99 20.68 -5.07 8.94
CA THR A 99 19.81 -5.76 9.90
C THR A 99 20.33 -7.16 10.18
N TYR A 100 21.32 -7.27 11.08
CA TYR A 100 21.74 -8.53 11.70
C TYR A 100 21.76 -8.38 13.23
N ILE A 101 21.38 -9.45 13.93
CA ILE A 101 20.72 -9.35 15.25
C ILE A 101 21.65 -9.02 16.43
N TYR A 102 22.98 -9.09 16.30
CA TYR A 102 23.91 -8.63 17.33
C TYR A 102 25.14 -7.88 16.76
N ILE A 103 25.56 -6.84 17.49
CA ILE A 103 26.73 -5.96 17.28
C ILE A 103 26.62 -5.04 16.06
N TYR A 104 26.31 -3.76 16.31
CA TYR A 104 26.36 -2.68 15.32
C TYR A 104 27.76 -2.06 15.25
N ILE A 105 28.37 -2.05 14.07
CA ILE A 105 29.50 -1.16 13.72
C ILE A 105 29.12 -0.45 12.42
N TYR A 106 28.81 0.84 12.52
CA TYR A 106 28.48 1.68 11.37
C TYR A 106 29.76 2.22 10.72
N ILE A 107 29.99 1.90 9.44
CA ILE A 107 31.07 2.48 8.64
C ILE A 107 30.43 3.35 7.54
N TYR A 108 30.16 4.61 7.88
CA TYR A 108 29.65 5.60 6.94
C TYR A 108 30.72 5.94 5.89
N ARG A 109 30.34 5.95 4.60
CA ARG A 109 31.17 6.35 3.45
C ARG A 109 30.29 7.00 2.37
N GLU A 110 30.24 8.32 2.35
CA GLU A 110 29.20 9.07 1.64
C GLU A 110 29.35 9.07 0.12
N PHE A 111 28.22 8.86 -0.59
CA PHE A 111 28.19 8.82 -2.06
C PHE A 111 28.30 10.21 -2.70
N ASN A 112 27.80 11.24 -2.03
CA ASN A 112 27.91 12.65 -2.38
C ASN A 112 28.38 13.43 -1.16
N SER A 113 29.05 14.56 -1.36
CA SER A 113 29.54 15.39 -0.25
C SER A 113 28.43 16.24 0.39
N PHE A 114 27.49 16.74 -0.41
CA PHE A 114 26.35 17.51 0.08
C PHE A 114 25.05 16.73 -0.14
N HIS A 115 24.26 16.53 0.92
CA HIS A 115 22.92 15.96 0.81
C HIS A 115 21.89 16.66 1.71
N VAL A 116 20.71 16.89 1.14
CA VAL A 116 19.51 17.29 1.85
C VAL A 116 18.84 16.05 2.42
N ILE A 117 18.46 16.08 3.69
CA ILE A 117 17.53 15.15 4.30
C ILE A 117 16.18 15.86 4.47
N TRP A 118 15.11 15.18 4.08
CA TRP A 118 13.73 15.61 4.31
C TRP A 118 12.89 14.42 4.77
N LYS A 119 11.68 14.69 5.27
CA LYS A 119 10.74 13.67 5.76
C LYS A 119 9.41 13.73 5.05
N ASP A 120 8.82 12.57 4.78
CA ASP A 120 7.44 12.47 4.30
C ASP A 120 6.42 12.41 5.45
N LEU A 121 5.13 12.39 5.09
CA LEU A 121 4.01 12.24 6.04
C LEU A 121 4.04 10.91 6.80
N ASP A 122 4.73 9.89 6.27
CA ASP A 122 4.96 8.60 6.91
C ASP A 122 6.15 8.66 7.92
N ASN A 123 6.74 9.85 8.12
CA ASN A 123 7.96 10.11 8.91
C ASN A 123 9.18 9.29 8.43
N ARG A 124 9.19 8.86 7.16
CA ARG A 124 10.37 8.24 6.53
C ARG A 124 11.36 9.32 6.14
N THR A 125 12.63 9.06 6.45
CA THR A 125 13.76 9.92 6.12
C THR A 125 14.22 9.66 4.68
N HIS A 126 14.06 10.65 3.80
CA HIS A 126 14.58 10.63 2.42
C HIS A 126 15.90 11.40 2.34
N LYS A 127 16.74 11.07 1.36
CA LYS A 127 18.03 11.77 1.13
C LYS A 127 18.19 12.14 -0.34
N GLU A 128 18.62 13.38 -0.58
CA GLU A 128 18.75 13.97 -1.91
C GLU A 128 20.11 14.61 -2.13
N SER A 129 20.77 14.20 -3.21
CA SER A 129 22.03 14.78 -3.68
C SER A 129 21.75 16.03 -4.49
N LEU A 130 22.05 17.20 -3.92
CA LEU A 130 21.98 18.49 -4.62
C LEU A 130 23.39 19.05 -4.76
N ASN A 131 23.76 19.53 -5.94
CA ASN A 131 25.03 20.22 -6.11
C ASN A 131 24.93 21.66 -5.59
N PRO A 132 25.60 22.01 -4.49
CA PRO A 132 25.38 23.30 -3.85
C PRO A 132 25.96 24.47 -4.66
N TYR A 133 26.88 24.21 -5.59
CA TYR A 133 27.50 25.20 -6.46
C TYR A 133 26.68 25.52 -7.71
N SER A 134 25.67 24.70 -8.06
CA SER A 134 24.86 24.88 -9.27
C SER A 134 23.35 24.88 -9.03
N ILE A 135 22.89 24.61 -7.81
CA ILE A 135 21.47 24.58 -7.44
C ILE A 135 21.18 25.73 -6.46
N THR A 136 20.12 26.49 -6.76
CA THR A 136 19.58 27.49 -5.82
C THR A 136 18.63 26.86 -4.81
N LEU A 137 18.40 27.54 -3.68
CA LEU A 137 17.40 27.13 -2.70
C LEU A 137 16.02 26.89 -3.34
N LYS A 138 15.61 27.76 -4.26
CA LYS A 138 14.34 27.65 -4.99
C LYS A 138 14.29 26.41 -5.88
N GLN A 139 15.36 26.13 -6.63
CA GLN A 139 15.48 24.94 -7.47
C GLN A 139 15.47 23.66 -6.64
N GLY A 140 16.19 23.62 -5.52
CA GLY A 140 16.21 22.48 -4.60
C GLY A 140 14.83 22.20 -3.99
N MET A 141 14.12 23.22 -3.52
CA MET A 141 12.76 23.07 -2.99
C MET A 141 11.78 22.57 -4.06
N GLN A 142 11.88 23.07 -5.30
CA GLN A 142 11.06 22.59 -6.42
C GLN A 142 11.36 21.13 -6.77
N TYR A 143 12.62 20.72 -6.81
CA TYR A 143 13.00 19.32 -7.06
C TYR A 143 12.46 18.35 -5.98
N VAL A 144 12.48 18.73 -4.70
CA VAL A 144 11.85 17.92 -3.64
C VAL A 144 10.32 17.89 -3.78
N LYS A 145 9.69 19.02 -4.17
CA LYS A 145 8.25 19.09 -4.48
C LYS A 145 7.87 18.15 -5.62
N ASP A 146 8.63 18.14 -6.72
CA ASP A 146 8.39 17.30 -7.90
C ASP A 146 8.52 15.80 -7.54
N LYS A 147 9.49 15.44 -6.70
CA LYS A 147 9.64 14.07 -6.17
C LYS A 147 8.48 13.66 -5.26
N LEU A 148 8.05 14.53 -4.34
CA LEU A 148 6.88 14.30 -3.50
C LEU A 148 5.60 14.09 -4.34
N GLN A 149 5.38 14.95 -5.35
CA GLN A 149 4.27 14.84 -6.30
C GLN A 149 4.32 13.51 -7.07
N MET A 150 5.50 13.09 -7.54
CA MET A 150 5.70 11.81 -8.24
C MET A 150 5.54 10.58 -7.33
N ARG A 151 5.86 10.69 -6.02
CA ARG A 151 5.57 9.65 -5.02
C ARG A 151 4.06 9.53 -4.78
N ASN A 152 3.38 10.65 -4.55
CA ASN A 152 1.96 10.65 -4.28
C ASN A 152 1.14 10.16 -5.50
N HIS A 153 1.49 10.62 -6.71
CA HIS A 153 0.93 10.13 -7.97
C HIS A 153 1.12 8.62 -8.14
N PHE A 154 2.25 8.06 -7.68
CA PHE A 154 2.44 6.62 -7.69
C PHE A 154 1.46 5.91 -6.75
N ILE A 155 1.37 6.36 -5.49
CA ILE A 155 0.64 5.69 -4.41
C ILE A 155 -0.88 5.71 -4.62
N ASN A 156 -1.49 6.90 -4.70
CA ASN A 156 -2.94 7.07 -4.74
C ASN A 156 -3.43 7.89 -5.95
N GLY A 157 -2.59 8.06 -6.98
CA GLY A 157 -2.96 8.85 -8.15
C GLY A 157 -3.10 10.35 -7.90
N GLY A 158 -2.70 10.88 -6.74
CA GLY A 158 -2.76 12.32 -6.47
C GLY A 158 -1.54 13.08 -7.00
N ASP A 159 -1.72 13.94 -8.00
CA ASP A 159 -0.68 14.84 -8.53
C ASP A 159 -1.06 16.33 -8.48
N GLU A 160 -2.23 16.69 -7.94
CA GLU A 160 -2.60 18.09 -7.73
C GLU A 160 -2.13 18.57 -6.35
N VAL A 161 -1.43 19.71 -6.31
CA VAL A 161 -0.77 20.20 -5.09
C VAL A 161 -1.71 21.11 -4.31
N LEU A 162 -2.36 20.57 -3.28
CA LEU A 162 -3.23 21.36 -2.39
C LEU A 162 -2.41 22.29 -1.48
N TYR A 163 -1.27 21.81 -0.98
CA TYR A 163 -0.42 22.58 -0.06
C TYR A 163 1.04 22.15 -0.15
N PHE A 164 1.96 23.11 -0.13
CA PHE A 164 3.40 22.86 -0.02
C PHE A 164 4.05 23.95 0.82
N GLN A 165 4.69 23.58 1.94
CA GLN A 165 5.35 24.50 2.86
C GLN A 165 6.68 23.93 3.34
N CYS A 166 7.69 24.79 3.39
CA CYS A 166 8.97 24.52 4.04
C CYS A 166 8.96 25.15 5.45
N GLU A 167 9.15 24.36 6.50
CA GLU A 167 9.17 24.85 7.88
C GLU A 167 10.60 25.27 8.26
N PHE A 168 11.07 26.38 7.70
CA PHE A 168 12.48 26.83 7.78
C PHE A 168 13.06 26.92 9.21
N HIS A 169 12.23 27.20 10.22
CA HIS A 169 12.61 27.24 11.64
C HIS A 169 12.92 25.85 12.25
N LYS A 170 12.67 24.76 11.51
CA LYS A 170 13.04 23.38 11.84
C LYS A 170 14.14 22.82 10.92
N TRP A 171 14.64 23.65 10.01
CA TRP A 171 15.75 23.25 9.16
C TRP A 171 17.03 23.24 10.00
N SER A 172 17.92 22.30 9.72
CA SER A 172 19.17 22.15 10.46
C SER A 172 20.36 22.14 9.50
N PRO A 173 21.22 23.17 9.51
CA PRO A 173 21.09 24.42 10.28
C PRO A 173 19.96 25.31 9.75
N GLU A 174 19.45 26.19 10.62
CA GLU A 174 18.38 27.15 10.31
C GLU A 174 18.85 28.19 9.28
N ILE A 175 17.95 28.60 8.37
CA ILE A 175 18.20 29.63 7.37
C ILE A 175 17.43 30.91 7.76
N SER A 176 18.11 32.06 7.75
CA SER A 176 17.44 33.36 7.96
C SER A 176 16.31 33.59 6.95
N SER A 177 15.14 34.00 7.44
CA SER A 177 13.98 34.37 6.63
C SER A 177 14.27 35.43 5.55
N THR A 178 15.31 36.24 5.73
CA THR A 178 15.78 37.26 4.77
C THR A 178 16.38 36.68 3.47
N ILE A 179 16.77 35.39 3.47
CA ILE A 179 17.33 34.69 2.31
C ILE A 179 16.21 34.14 1.40
N LEU A 180 15.03 33.83 1.95
CA LEU A 180 13.95 33.11 1.27
C LEU A 180 13.40 33.81 0.03
N ASN A 181 13.42 35.16 0.02
CA ASN A 181 12.94 35.98 -1.09
C ASN A 181 13.99 36.20 -2.20
N LYS A 182 15.13 35.50 -2.14
CA LYS A 182 16.24 35.63 -3.10
C LYS A 182 16.58 34.26 -3.69
N ASP A 183 16.93 34.23 -4.97
CA ASP A 183 17.30 32.99 -5.68
C ASP A 183 18.78 32.65 -5.43
N VAL A 184 19.10 32.30 -4.18
CA VAL A 184 20.48 32.13 -3.67
C VAL A 184 20.97 30.69 -3.88
N LEU A 185 22.22 30.52 -4.33
CA LEU A 185 22.89 29.22 -4.40
C LEU A 185 23.03 28.59 -3.02
N LEU A 186 22.86 27.27 -2.91
CA LEU A 186 23.03 26.56 -1.63
C LEU A 186 24.46 26.72 -1.08
N TYR A 187 25.47 26.89 -1.94
CA TYR A 187 26.82 27.29 -1.58
C TYR A 187 26.83 28.58 -0.72
N ASP A 188 26.17 29.65 -1.17
CA ASP A 188 26.20 30.93 -0.46
C ASP A 188 25.51 30.90 0.89
N ILE A 189 24.57 29.97 1.08
CA ILE A 189 23.89 29.70 2.36
C ILE A 189 24.79 28.89 3.30
N TYR A 190 25.47 27.86 2.79
CA TYR A 190 26.07 26.81 3.63
C TYR A 190 27.62 26.80 3.68
N LYS A 191 28.31 27.61 2.87
CA LYS A 191 29.79 27.65 2.76
C LYS A 191 30.57 27.96 4.05
N TYR A 192 29.91 28.50 5.06
CA TYR A 192 30.52 28.84 6.36
C TYR A 192 30.33 27.77 7.44
N LEU A 193 29.68 26.65 7.11
CA LEU A 193 29.50 25.54 8.04
C LEU A 193 30.79 24.71 8.18
N PRO A 194 31.06 24.16 9.38
CA PRO A 194 32.14 23.19 9.56
C PRO A 194 32.04 22.04 8.55
N HIS A 195 33.18 21.61 8.03
CA HIS A 195 33.32 20.53 7.04
C HIS A 195 32.69 20.78 5.65
N TYR A 196 32.10 21.94 5.36
CA TYR A 196 31.61 22.27 4.03
C TYR A 196 32.69 22.03 2.95
N PRO A 197 32.38 21.36 1.81
CA PRO A 197 31.05 20.95 1.34
C PRO A 197 30.63 19.52 1.75
N ILE A 198 31.36 18.85 2.64
CA ILE A 198 31.03 17.52 3.17
C ILE A 198 30.09 17.70 4.37
N ILE A 199 28.80 17.93 4.10
CA ILE A 199 27.77 18.22 5.11
C ILE A 199 26.40 17.63 4.76
N GLN A 200 25.68 17.27 5.82
CA GLN A 200 24.26 16.95 5.79
C GLN A 200 23.45 18.18 6.23
N VAL A 201 22.38 18.51 5.50
CA VAL A 201 21.41 19.53 5.92
C VAL A 201 20.01 18.94 6.03
N HIS A 202 19.22 19.35 7.02
CA HIS A 202 17.83 18.91 7.22
C HIS A 202 16.85 19.98 6.74
N TRP A 203 15.92 19.60 5.86
CA TRP A 203 14.81 20.42 5.39
C TRP A 203 13.48 19.79 5.82
N GLU A 204 12.82 20.37 6.82
CA GLU A 204 11.43 20.00 7.14
C GLU A 204 10.49 20.57 6.06
N ILE A 205 9.74 19.70 5.39
CA ILE A 205 8.87 20.03 4.26
C ILE A 205 7.55 19.29 4.42
N LYS A 206 6.44 20.02 4.31
CA LYS A 206 5.07 19.50 4.31
C LYS A 206 4.48 19.63 2.91
N GLY A 207 4.07 18.53 2.31
CA GLY A 207 3.34 18.50 1.03
C GLY A 207 2.06 17.69 1.18
N TYR A 208 0.92 18.30 0.84
CA TYR A 208 -0.37 17.63 0.73
C TYR A 208 -0.84 17.70 -0.72
N PHE A 209 -1.27 16.56 -1.24
CA PHE A 209 -1.59 16.33 -2.64
C PHE A 209 -2.93 15.62 -2.74
N ILE A 210 -3.73 15.96 -3.74
CA ILE A 210 -5.06 15.37 -4.00
C ILE A 210 -5.11 14.72 -5.38
N VAL A 211 -6.07 13.83 -5.56
CA VAL A 211 -6.46 13.36 -6.90
C VAL A 211 -7.16 14.51 -7.62
N PRO A 212 -6.72 14.92 -8.83
CA PRO A 212 -7.42 15.94 -9.60
C PRO A 212 -8.82 15.46 -9.92
N TYR A 213 -9.81 16.36 -9.77
CA TYR A 213 -11.24 16.07 -9.88
C TYR A 213 -11.63 15.22 -11.12
N LYS A 214 -10.97 15.43 -12.26
CA LYS A 214 -11.15 14.65 -13.51
C LYS A 214 -10.80 13.13 -13.42
N ARG A 215 -10.15 12.69 -12.34
CA ARG A 215 -9.83 11.27 -12.03
C ARG A 215 -10.53 10.79 -10.75
N THR A 216 -11.46 11.57 -10.22
CA THR A 216 -12.34 11.13 -9.13
C THR A 216 -13.66 10.58 -9.69
N ILE A 217 -14.46 9.94 -8.84
CA ILE A 217 -15.80 9.42 -9.13
C ILE A 217 -16.82 10.02 -8.16
N GLY A 218 -18.10 10.07 -8.54
CA GLY A 218 -19.18 10.36 -7.59
C GLY A 218 -19.68 9.06 -6.94
N ILE A 219 -20.26 9.15 -5.74
CA ILE A 219 -20.94 8.00 -5.12
C ILE A 219 -22.25 7.67 -5.87
N GLU A 220 -22.91 8.69 -6.44
CA GLU A 220 -24.23 8.55 -7.08
C GLU A 220 -24.26 7.44 -8.15
N ARG A 221 -25.12 6.44 -7.92
CA ARG A 221 -25.35 5.29 -8.82
C ARG A 221 -26.09 5.71 -10.10
N SER A 222 -25.39 6.42 -10.97
CA SER A 222 -25.84 6.88 -12.28
C SER A 222 -25.99 5.72 -13.27
N ASN A 223 -27.11 4.98 -13.15
CA ASN A 223 -27.56 3.94 -14.08
C ASN A 223 -26.55 2.80 -14.35
N LEU A 224 -25.81 2.36 -13.33
CA LEU A 224 -25.05 1.11 -13.41
C LEU A 224 -25.99 -0.06 -13.82
N PRO A 225 -25.58 -0.96 -14.73
CA PRO A 225 -26.36 -2.14 -15.05
C PRO A 225 -26.67 -2.94 -13.79
N LYS A 226 -27.92 -3.44 -13.67
CA LYS A 226 -28.28 -4.37 -12.59
C LYS A 226 -27.28 -5.52 -12.60
N SER A 227 -26.70 -5.79 -11.44
CA SER A 227 -25.45 -6.55 -11.32
C SER A 227 -25.51 -7.92 -12.00
N VAL A 228 -24.33 -8.37 -12.46
CA VAL A 228 -24.09 -9.79 -12.76
C VAL A 228 -24.57 -10.59 -11.55
N GLN A 229 -25.34 -11.66 -11.79
CA GLN A 229 -25.88 -12.49 -10.70
C GLN A 229 -24.73 -13.10 -9.89
N PHE A 230 -24.47 -12.51 -8.72
CA PHE A 230 -23.66 -13.15 -7.70
C PHE A 230 -24.37 -14.44 -7.29
N GLN A 231 -23.78 -15.58 -7.61
CA GLN A 231 -24.26 -16.87 -7.11
C GLN A 231 -23.80 -17.00 -5.65
N ASP A 232 -24.66 -16.54 -4.74
CA ASP A 232 -24.47 -16.68 -3.29
C ASP A 232 -24.36 -18.17 -2.91
N MET A 233 -23.15 -18.69 -2.90
CA MET A 233 -22.86 -20.02 -2.37
C MET A 233 -22.85 -19.91 -0.84
N ILE A 234 -24.04 -19.97 -0.23
CA ILE A 234 -24.25 -19.79 1.22
C ILE A 234 -23.59 -20.95 1.99
N ILE A 235 -22.30 -20.81 2.31
CA ILE A 235 -21.59 -21.76 3.16
C ILE A 235 -22.03 -21.55 4.62
N SER A 236 -22.86 -22.47 5.11
CA SER A 236 -23.36 -22.46 6.49
C SER A 236 -22.26 -22.88 7.49
N SER A 237 -21.56 -21.89 8.05
CA SER A 237 -20.68 -22.12 9.20
C SER A 237 -21.48 -22.57 10.42
N ASN A 238 -21.33 -23.84 10.80
CA ASN A 238 -22.08 -24.45 11.91
C ASN A 238 -21.64 -24.01 13.33
N LYS A 239 -20.70 -23.06 13.44
CA LYS A 239 -20.32 -22.46 14.73
C LYS A 239 -21.06 -21.14 14.93
N LYS A 240 -21.82 -21.03 16.02
CA LYS A 240 -22.38 -19.77 16.51
C LYS A 240 -21.40 -19.11 17.49
N PRO A 241 -20.56 -18.14 17.08
CA PRO A 241 -19.73 -17.41 18.02
C PRO A 241 -20.59 -16.50 18.91
N ARG A 242 -20.16 -16.27 20.15
CA ARG A 242 -20.69 -15.20 20.99
C ARG A 242 -19.92 -13.92 20.63
N PHE A 243 -20.61 -12.95 20.06
CA PHE A 243 -20.00 -11.93 19.20
C PHE A 243 -20.17 -10.51 19.74
N ASN A 244 -19.12 -9.70 19.63
CA ASN A 244 -19.14 -8.25 19.68
C ASN A 244 -18.08 -7.76 18.67
N PRO A 245 -18.42 -6.94 17.65
CA PRO A 245 -17.48 -6.50 16.63
C PRO A 245 -16.68 -5.25 17.03
N LEU A 246 -16.97 -4.68 18.19
CA LEU A 246 -16.46 -3.38 18.63
C LEU A 246 -15.22 -3.54 19.52
N LEU A 247 -14.21 -2.72 19.24
CA LEU A 247 -13.03 -2.52 20.08
C LEU A 247 -13.41 -1.70 21.31
N TYR A 248 -12.89 -2.10 22.47
CA TYR A 248 -12.72 -1.18 23.58
C TYR A 248 -11.40 -0.43 23.42
N GLU A 249 -11.30 0.78 23.98
CA GLU A 249 -10.08 1.62 23.92
C GLU A 249 -8.81 0.86 24.36
N CYS A 250 -8.93 0.00 25.36
CA CYS A 250 -7.83 -0.83 25.87
C CYS A 250 -7.31 -1.90 24.88
N ASP A 251 -8.07 -2.23 23.82
CA ASP A 251 -7.66 -3.17 22.77
C ASP A 251 -6.77 -2.53 21.69
N LEU A 252 -6.71 -1.18 21.61
CA LEU A 252 -5.84 -0.47 20.66
C LEU A 252 -4.36 -0.85 20.81
N HIS A 253 -3.91 -1.13 22.04
CA HIS A 253 -2.56 -1.63 22.30
C HIS A 253 -2.33 -3.03 21.71
N LYS A 254 -3.35 -3.90 21.67
CA LYS A 254 -3.26 -5.23 21.05
C LYS A 254 -3.10 -5.08 19.53
N LEU A 255 -3.95 -4.26 18.90
CA LEU A 255 -3.84 -3.98 17.46
C LEU A 255 -2.49 -3.37 17.09
N LYS A 256 -1.94 -2.46 17.92
CA LYS A 256 -0.60 -1.93 17.70
C LYS A 256 0.47 -3.03 17.76
N ILE A 257 0.48 -3.88 18.79
CA ILE A 257 1.44 -4.99 18.91
C ILE A 257 1.31 -5.96 17.73
N ILE A 258 0.08 -6.29 17.32
CA ILE A 258 -0.23 -7.16 16.19
C ILE A 258 0.31 -6.55 14.89
N ARG A 259 -0.01 -5.29 14.60
CA ARG A 259 0.47 -4.56 13.43
C ARG A 259 1.99 -4.50 13.39
N ASP A 260 2.60 -4.05 14.48
CA ASP A 260 4.05 -3.86 14.58
C ASP A 260 4.80 -5.23 14.55
N THR A 261 4.13 -6.35 14.87
CA THR A 261 4.67 -7.74 14.73
C THR A 261 4.47 -8.34 13.34
N ILE A 262 3.34 -8.05 12.68
CA ILE A 262 2.95 -8.63 11.39
C ILE A 262 3.60 -7.90 10.23
N TYR A 263 3.46 -6.56 10.16
CA TYR A 263 3.87 -5.79 8.99
C TYR A 263 5.39 -5.81 8.77
N VAL A 264 6.17 -6.05 9.82
CA VAL A 264 7.62 -6.30 9.77
C VAL A 264 7.99 -7.62 9.06
N LYS A 265 7.07 -8.58 9.00
CA LYS A 265 7.27 -9.89 8.33
C LYS A 265 6.72 -9.94 6.89
N ILE A 266 5.95 -8.94 6.47
CA ILE A 266 5.35 -8.90 5.13
C ILE A 266 6.42 -8.53 4.10
N THR A 267 6.87 -9.52 3.34
CA THR A 267 7.77 -9.32 2.19
C THR A 267 7.01 -8.64 1.05
N ARG A 268 7.56 -7.54 0.49
CA ARG A 268 6.90 -6.77 -0.59
C ARG A 268 6.95 -7.45 -1.98
N ASN A 269 7.80 -8.46 -2.16
CA ASN A 269 7.97 -9.12 -3.46
C ASN A 269 6.78 -10.01 -3.85
N SER A 270 6.46 -10.01 -5.15
CA SER A 270 5.38 -10.82 -5.75
C SER A 270 4.03 -10.79 -4.98
N PRO A 271 3.45 -9.61 -4.71
CA PRO A 271 2.31 -9.46 -3.79
C PRO A 271 1.11 -10.36 -4.13
N LEU A 272 0.79 -10.57 -5.41
CA LEU A 272 -0.30 -11.46 -5.84
C LEU A 272 0.01 -12.96 -5.60
N GLN A 273 1.27 -13.40 -5.73
CA GLN A 273 1.67 -14.77 -5.38
C GLN A 273 1.53 -15.01 -3.88
N LYS A 274 1.90 -14.01 -3.06
CA LYS A 274 1.80 -14.06 -1.60
C LYS A 274 0.35 -14.11 -1.12
N LEU A 275 -0.53 -13.27 -1.67
CA LEU A 275 -1.96 -13.31 -1.41
C LEU A 275 -2.56 -14.68 -1.76
N PHE A 276 -2.27 -15.22 -2.95
CA PHE A 276 -2.77 -16.55 -3.34
C PHE A 276 -2.22 -17.67 -2.45
N HIS A 277 -0.94 -17.62 -2.07
CA HIS A 277 -0.35 -18.59 -1.15
C HIS A 277 -1.06 -18.56 0.22
N GLU A 278 -1.37 -17.38 0.75
CA GLU A 278 -2.16 -17.20 1.97
C GLU A 278 -3.58 -17.80 1.83
N MET A 279 -4.29 -17.53 0.74
CA MET A 279 -5.62 -18.11 0.52
C MET A 279 -5.58 -19.64 0.53
N ILE A 280 -4.63 -20.24 -0.20
CA ILE A 280 -4.49 -21.70 -0.29
C ILE A 280 -4.09 -22.31 1.06
N LYS A 281 -3.18 -21.64 1.80
CA LYS A 281 -2.76 -22.05 3.15
C LYS A 281 -3.90 -22.01 4.16
N ASN A 282 -4.81 -21.04 4.06
CA ASN A 282 -6.02 -20.98 4.88
C ASN A 282 -7.17 -21.90 4.39
N GLY A 283 -6.99 -22.62 3.28
CA GLY A 283 -7.96 -23.59 2.74
C GLY A 283 -8.85 -23.08 1.60
N TYR A 284 -8.71 -21.83 1.18
CA TYR A 284 -9.57 -21.14 0.22
C TYR A 284 -9.03 -21.18 -1.22
N LEU A 285 -8.50 -22.33 -1.65
CA LEU A 285 -8.16 -22.56 -3.05
C LEU A 285 -9.41 -22.50 -3.96
N CYS A 286 -10.57 -22.90 -3.42
CA CYS A 286 -11.87 -22.81 -4.10
C CYS A 286 -12.25 -21.39 -4.54
N ASP A 287 -11.85 -20.35 -3.79
CA ASP A 287 -12.14 -18.95 -4.15
C ASP A 287 -11.25 -18.43 -5.30
N LEU A 288 -10.15 -19.12 -5.62
CA LEU A 288 -9.22 -18.75 -6.69
C LEU A 288 -9.51 -19.44 -8.04
N ILE A 289 -10.40 -20.43 -8.06
CA ILE A 289 -10.65 -21.32 -9.21
C ILE A 289 -12.14 -21.50 -9.47
N THR A 290 -12.52 -21.77 -10.72
CA THR A 290 -13.91 -22.08 -11.06
C THR A 290 -14.19 -23.53 -10.73
N PHE A 291 -14.68 -23.79 -9.52
CA PHE A 291 -15.02 -25.14 -9.08
C PHE A 291 -16.13 -25.76 -9.94
N GLN A 292 -15.87 -26.93 -10.52
CA GLN A 292 -16.89 -27.77 -11.16
C GLN A 292 -17.25 -28.91 -10.19
N TYR A 293 -18.54 -29.21 -10.05
CA TYR A 293 -19.05 -30.13 -9.02
C TYR A 293 -18.41 -31.52 -9.08
N ALA A 294 -17.53 -31.80 -8.13
CA ALA A 294 -17.13 -33.16 -7.78
C ALA A 294 -18.24 -33.84 -6.98
N ASN A 295 -18.60 -35.08 -7.31
CA ASN A 295 -19.74 -35.77 -6.69
C ASN A 295 -19.41 -36.34 -5.30
N ASN A 296 -18.14 -36.32 -4.87
CA ASN A 296 -17.76 -36.59 -3.49
C ASN A 296 -16.51 -35.83 -3.03
N LYS A 297 -16.33 -35.73 -1.70
CA LYS A 297 -15.22 -35.04 -1.04
C LYS A 297 -13.83 -35.64 -1.29
N LYS A 298 -13.75 -36.88 -1.80
CA LYS A 298 -12.46 -37.53 -2.09
C LYS A 298 -11.92 -37.03 -3.44
N GLU A 299 -12.79 -36.97 -4.46
CA GLU A 299 -12.51 -36.34 -5.75
C GLU A 299 -12.13 -34.86 -5.57
N GLU A 300 -12.89 -34.10 -4.78
CA GLU A 300 -12.59 -32.70 -4.44
C GLU A 300 -11.16 -32.54 -3.88
N LYS A 301 -10.78 -33.36 -2.88
CA LYS A 301 -9.43 -33.30 -2.32
C LYS A 301 -8.35 -33.67 -3.36
N GLN A 302 -8.57 -34.73 -4.14
CA GLN A 302 -7.62 -35.16 -5.16
C GLN A 302 -7.43 -34.09 -6.25
N PHE A 303 -8.51 -33.38 -6.62
CA PHE A 303 -8.48 -32.23 -7.52
C PHE A 303 -7.66 -31.07 -6.93
N TYR A 304 -7.96 -30.62 -5.71
CA TYR A 304 -7.18 -29.55 -5.06
C TYR A 304 -5.70 -29.92 -4.88
N ASP A 305 -5.38 -31.18 -4.58
CA ASP A 305 -4.00 -31.63 -4.44
C ASP A 305 -3.26 -31.78 -5.80
N SER A 306 -3.98 -31.96 -6.93
CA SER A 306 -3.43 -31.81 -8.30
C SER A 306 -3.16 -30.34 -8.62
N ILE A 307 -4.15 -29.47 -8.40
CA ILE A 307 -4.04 -28.03 -8.67
C ILE A 307 -2.85 -27.42 -7.90
N LYS A 308 -2.65 -27.81 -6.64
CA LYS A 308 -1.46 -27.41 -5.84
C LYS A 308 -0.14 -27.85 -6.47
N GLN A 309 -0.05 -29.04 -7.07
CA GLN A 309 1.15 -29.49 -7.76
C GLN A 309 1.40 -28.68 -9.04
N GLU A 310 0.36 -28.44 -9.84
CA GLU A 310 0.45 -27.68 -11.10
C GLU A 310 0.87 -26.22 -10.88
N ILE A 311 0.42 -25.58 -9.79
CA ILE A 311 0.82 -24.21 -9.42
C ILE A 311 2.11 -24.14 -8.58
N ASN A 312 2.78 -25.27 -8.33
CA ASN A 312 3.99 -25.36 -7.49
C ASN A 312 3.79 -24.79 -6.06
N TYR A 313 2.66 -25.14 -5.41
CA TYR A 313 2.40 -24.78 -4.02
C TYR A 313 3.14 -25.70 -3.04
N SER A 314 3.84 -25.09 -2.07
CA SER A 314 4.51 -25.79 -0.96
C SER A 314 4.18 -25.11 0.36
N GLU A 315 3.43 -25.78 1.24
CA GLU A 315 3.01 -25.27 2.56
C GLU A 315 4.20 -24.89 3.48
N LYS A 316 5.39 -25.44 3.22
CA LYS A 316 6.62 -25.16 3.97
C LYS A 316 7.42 -23.97 3.44
N ASP A 317 7.04 -23.40 2.29
CA ASP A 317 7.77 -22.32 1.64
C ASP A 317 6.85 -21.12 1.37
N GLU A 318 6.72 -20.27 2.39
CA GLU A 318 5.98 -19.00 2.32
C GLU A 318 6.63 -17.96 1.37
N ASN A 319 7.82 -18.26 0.86
CA ASN A 319 8.52 -17.49 -0.18
C ASN A 319 8.52 -18.20 -1.55
N GLY A 320 7.84 -19.35 -1.64
CA GLY A 320 7.86 -20.23 -2.80
C GLY A 320 7.24 -19.59 -4.03
N LYS A 321 7.88 -19.80 -5.18
CA LYS A 321 7.42 -19.27 -6.47
C LYS A 321 6.19 -20.03 -6.97
N LEU A 322 5.01 -19.51 -6.60
CA LEU A 322 3.72 -20.00 -7.06
C LEU A 322 3.48 -19.61 -8.53
N ILE A 323 3.11 -20.57 -9.38
CA ILE A 323 2.92 -20.37 -10.82
C ILE A 323 1.54 -19.74 -11.06
N LEU A 324 1.54 -18.45 -11.43
CA LEU A 324 0.32 -17.72 -11.80
C LEU A 324 -0.11 -18.11 -13.23
N ASN A 325 -1.02 -19.08 -13.35
CA ASN A 325 -1.59 -19.55 -14.60
C ASN A 325 -3.11 -19.29 -14.60
N ASP A 326 -3.58 -18.46 -15.52
CA ASP A 326 -4.98 -18.02 -15.62
C ASP A 326 -5.95 -19.08 -16.17
N LYS A 327 -5.43 -20.18 -16.70
CA LYS A 327 -6.22 -21.39 -17.03
C LYS A 327 -6.52 -22.26 -15.82
N ILE A 328 -5.79 -22.07 -14.72
CA ILE A 328 -5.91 -22.84 -13.47
C ILE A 328 -6.56 -21.95 -12.41
N LEU A 329 -5.91 -20.82 -12.12
CA LEU A 329 -6.35 -19.79 -11.17
C LEU A 329 -7.26 -18.80 -11.91
N THR A 330 -8.49 -19.26 -12.22
CA THR A 330 -9.40 -18.54 -13.11
C THR A 330 -9.79 -17.15 -12.62
N ILE A 331 -9.67 -16.88 -11.31
CA ILE A 331 -9.78 -15.54 -10.72
C ILE A 331 -8.87 -14.52 -11.43
N LEU A 332 -7.71 -14.92 -11.96
CA LEU A 332 -6.82 -14.04 -12.73
C LEU A 332 -7.49 -13.42 -13.96
N ASN A 333 -8.52 -14.05 -14.52
CA ASN A 333 -9.32 -13.48 -15.61
C ASN A 333 -10.29 -12.42 -15.10
N GLU A 334 -10.94 -12.66 -13.95
CA GLU A 334 -11.77 -11.66 -13.25
C GLU A 334 -10.93 -10.42 -12.93
N LEU A 335 -9.71 -10.59 -12.39
CA LEU A 335 -8.79 -9.49 -12.09
C LEU A 335 -8.36 -8.70 -13.34
N LYS A 336 -8.11 -9.37 -14.47
CA LYS A 336 -7.76 -8.70 -15.73
C LYS A 336 -8.92 -7.89 -16.28
N ILE A 337 -10.14 -8.41 -16.22
CA ILE A 337 -11.35 -7.70 -16.65
C ILE A 337 -11.56 -6.45 -15.79
N LEU A 338 -11.55 -6.60 -14.46
CA LEU A 338 -11.69 -5.50 -13.51
C LEU A 338 -10.55 -4.47 -13.61
N TYR A 339 -9.34 -4.88 -13.99
CA TYR A 339 -8.23 -3.95 -14.20
C TYR A 339 -8.46 -3.02 -15.41
N HIS A 340 -9.17 -3.47 -16.44
CA HIS A 340 -9.50 -2.68 -17.64
C HIS A 340 -10.88 -2.02 -17.58
N ASP A 341 -11.58 -2.10 -16.45
CA ASP A 341 -12.86 -1.43 -16.23
C ASP A 341 -12.75 0.09 -16.45
N ASP A 342 -13.77 0.70 -17.08
CA ASP A 342 -13.75 2.11 -17.43
C ASP A 342 -13.70 3.03 -16.20
N ILE A 343 -14.20 2.61 -15.03
CA ILE A 343 -14.08 3.33 -13.76
C ILE A 343 -12.61 3.33 -13.30
N HIS A 344 -11.96 2.17 -13.30
CA HIS A 344 -10.55 2.05 -12.90
C HIS A 344 -9.61 2.81 -13.85
N LYS A 345 -9.95 2.83 -15.14
CA LYS A 345 -9.31 3.60 -16.20
C LYS A 345 -9.54 5.11 -16.06
N GLN A 346 -10.75 5.57 -15.71
CA GLN A 346 -11.05 6.98 -15.38
C GLN A 346 -10.19 7.47 -14.19
N MET A 347 -10.04 6.63 -13.16
CA MET A 347 -9.15 6.92 -12.03
C MET A 347 -7.66 6.99 -12.42
N GLY A 348 -7.27 6.48 -13.59
CA GLY A 348 -5.89 6.44 -14.07
C GLY A 348 -5.10 5.20 -13.64
N TYR A 349 -5.78 4.06 -13.47
CA TYR A 349 -5.23 2.77 -13.03
C TYR A 349 -4.46 2.84 -11.68
N PRO A 350 -5.07 3.36 -10.59
CA PRO A 350 -4.40 3.47 -9.29
C PRO A 350 -4.24 2.13 -8.57
N LEU A 351 -5.13 1.16 -8.81
CA LEU A 351 -5.06 -0.17 -8.18
C LEU A 351 -4.12 -1.11 -8.95
N GLN A 352 -3.48 -2.01 -8.23
CA GLN A 352 -2.72 -3.13 -8.80
C GLN A 352 -3.58 -4.41 -8.75
N LEU A 353 -3.22 -5.46 -9.51
CA LEU A 353 -3.98 -6.72 -9.52
C LEU A 353 -4.20 -7.32 -8.11
N HIS A 354 -3.27 -7.14 -7.17
CA HIS A 354 -3.42 -7.61 -5.79
C HIS A 354 -4.37 -6.75 -4.94
N HIS A 355 -4.48 -5.44 -5.23
CA HIS A 355 -5.50 -4.58 -4.63
C HIS A 355 -6.90 -5.00 -5.09
N ILE A 356 -7.09 -5.11 -6.42
CA ILE A 356 -8.34 -5.60 -7.02
C ILE A 356 -8.70 -6.99 -6.49
N CYS A 357 -7.71 -7.86 -6.30
CA CYS A 357 -7.93 -9.18 -5.73
C CYS A 357 -8.34 -9.16 -4.25
N ALA A 358 -7.77 -8.27 -3.43
CA ALA A 358 -8.17 -8.14 -2.03
C ALA A 358 -9.63 -7.67 -1.90
N ILE A 359 -10.03 -6.70 -2.73
CA ILE A 359 -11.44 -6.26 -2.84
C ILE A 359 -12.32 -7.44 -3.29
N LEU A 360 -11.95 -8.16 -4.36
CA LEU A 360 -12.73 -9.26 -4.90
C LEU A 360 -12.90 -10.42 -3.90
N LEU A 361 -11.84 -10.78 -3.18
CA LEU A 361 -11.85 -11.80 -2.12
C LEU A 361 -12.71 -11.39 -0.92
N TYR A 362 -12.70 -10.10 -0.56
CA TYR A 362 -13.54 -9.59 0.52
C TYR A 362 -15.02 -9.48 0.10
N CYS A 363 -15.31 -8.87 -1.04
CA CYS A 363 -16.69 -8.56 -1.44
C CYS A 363 -17.45 -9.73 -2.10
N GLY A 364 -16.77 -10.67 -2.75
CA GLY A 364 -17.42 -11.64 -3.66
C GLY A 364 -16.97 -13.10 -3.56
N LYS A 365 -16.20 -13.48 -2.54
CA LYS A 365 -15.68 -14.85 -2.35
C LYS A 365 -15.88 -15.34 -0.90
N SER A 366 -15.83 -16.66 -0.69
CA SER A 366 -16.29 -17.26 0.57
C SER A 366 -15.38 -16.99 1.78
N CYS A 367 -14.09 -16.76 1.53
CA CYS A 367 -13.06 -16.49 2.53
C CYS A 367 -13.36 -15.33 3.48
N ASN A 368 -14.13 -14.31 3.06
CA ASN A 368 -14.45 -13.16 3.91
C ASN A 368 -15.05 -13.59 5.27
N THR A 369 -15.87 -14.65 5.29
CA THR A 369 -16.52 -15.13 6.52
C THR A 369 -15.52 -15.53 7.61
N GLU A 370 -14.47 -16.30 7.25
CA GLU A 370 -13.42 -16.71 8.20
C GLU A 370 -12.37 -15.61 8.40
N PHE A 371 -12.06 -14.81 7.37
CA PHE A 371 -11.23 -13.62 7.48
C PHE A 371 -11.77 -12.66 8.55
N SER A 372 -12.99 -12.14 8.36
CA SER A 372 -13.62 -11.21 9.30
C SER A 372 -13.79 -11.83 10.70
N TYR A 373 -14.08 -13.13 10.79
CA TYR A 373 -14.12 -13.82 12.08
C TYR A 373 -12.75 -13.87 12.77
N ASP A 374 -11.66 -14.19 12.06
CA ASP A 374 -10.31 -14.18 12.60
C ASP A 374 -9.84 -12.78 12.99
N GLN A 375 -10.14 -11.75 12.19
CA GLN A 375 -9.87 -10.34 12.51
C GLN A 375 -10.48 -9.99 13.88
N ILE A 376 -11.78 -10.28 14.08
CA ILE A 376 -12.52 -10.07 15.34
C ILE A 376 -11.97 -10.92 16.50
N GLN A 377 -11.26 -12.02 16.23
CA GLN A 377 -10.54 -12.82 17.22
C GLN A 377 -9.07 -12.39 17.41
N PHE A 378 -8.65 -11.25 16.87
CA PHE A 378 -7.28 -10.72 16.87
C PHE A 378 -6.25 -11.65 16.18
N ARG A 379 -6.70 -12.49 15.23
CA ARG A 379 -5.90 -13.47 14.49
C ARG A 379 -5.45 -12.98 13.11
N HIS A 380 -5.23 -11.67 12.96
CA HIS A 380 -4.69 -11.03 11.75
C HIS A 380 -3.44 -11.73 11.18
N HIS A 381 -2.68 -12.46 12.02
CA HIS A 381 -1.51 -13.25 11.62
C HIS A 381 -1.84 -14.45 10.69
N ARG A 382 -3.11 -14.85 10.56
CA ARG A 382 -3.57 -15.78 9.51
C ARG A 382 -3.76 -15.10 8.15
N TRP A 383 -3.98 -13.78 8.14
CA TRP A 383 -4.40 -13.01 6.97
C TRP A 383 -3.53 -11.76 6.68
N PRO A 384 -2.18 -11.79 6.88
CA PRO A 384 -1.34 -10.60 6.77
C PRO A 384 -1.33 -9.95 5.38
N TYR A 385 -1.49 -10.71 4.29
CA TYR A 385 -1.52 -10.16 2.94
C TYR A 385 -2.92 -9.67 2.56
N LEU A 386 -3.99 -10.42 2.85
CA LEU A 386 -5.36 -9.98 2.55
C LEU A 386 -5.75 -8.72 3.33
N ASP A 387 -5.47 -8.66 4.64
CA ASP A 387 -5.77 -7.49 5.48
C ASP A 387 -5.04 -6.24 4.98
N ARG A 388 -3.72 -6.36 4.76
CA ARG A 388 -2.88 -5.26 4.25
C ARG A 388 -3.36 -4.78 2.88
N PHE A 389 -3.51 -5.68 1.90
CA PHE A 389 -3.87 -5.26 0.55
C PHE A 389 -5.30 -4.72 0.48
N LEU A 390 -6.22 -5.18 1.34
CA LEU A 390 -7.55 -4.60 1.47
C LEU A 390 -7.46 -3.17 2.05
N GLN A 391 -6.67 -2.95 3.11
CA GLN A 391 -6.45 -1.61 3.67
C GLN A 391 -5.81 -0.66 2.65
N GLU A 392 -4.75 -1.09 1.95
CA GLU A 392 -4.09 -0.29 0.90
C GLU A 392 -5.05 0.02 -0.25
N SER A 393 -5.93 -0.92 -0.63
CA SER A 393 -6.98 -0.70 -1.63
C SER A 393 -8.02 0.33 -1.20
N ILE A 394 -8.52 0.24 0.03
CA ILE A 394 -9.52 1.15 0.59
C ILE A 394 -8.94 2.56 0.71
N MET A 395 -7.69 2.72 1.16
CA MET A 395 -7.01 4.02 1.21
C MET A 395 -6.83 4.66 -0.19
N ILE A 396 -6.58 3.85 -1.22
CA ILE A 396 -6.48 4.33 -2.60
C ILE A 396 -7.86 4.75 -3.11
N LEU A 397 -8.88 3.89 -3.02
CA LEU A 397 -10.25 4.23 -3.47
C LEU A 397 -10.81 5.44 -2.71
N HIS A 398 -10.54 5.55 -1.41
CA HIS A 398 -10.87 6.71 -0.59
C HIS A 398 -10.29 8.02 -1.16
N SER A 399 -9.14 7.98 -1.84
CA SER A 399 -8.55 9.16 -2.49
C SER A 399 -9.24 9.55 -3.81
N HIS A 400 -10.07 8.68 -4.38
CA HIS A 400 -10.77 8.87 -5.66
C HIS A 400 -12.28 9.11 -5.53
N GLU A 401 -12.87 8.94 -4.35
CA GLU A 401 -14.32 9.08 -4.12
C GLU A 401 -14.69 10.49 -3.64
N ARG A 402 -15.52 11.20 -4.41
CA ARG A 402 -16.14 12.48 -4.01
C ARG A 402 -17.24 12.22 -2.98
N ARG A 403 -16.87 12.09 -1.71
CA ARG A 403 -17.82 11.84 -0.60
C ARG A 403 -18.37 13.14 -0.01
N GLU A 404 -17.57 14.20 -0.05
CA GLU A 404 -17.92 15.57 0.31
C GLU A 404 -19.08 16.15 -0.52
N GLU A 405 -19.45 15.50 -1.62
CA GLU A 405 -20.58 15.87 -2.49
C GLU A 405 -21.90 15.14 -2.12
N SER A 406 -21.92 14.27 -1.09
CA SER A 406 -23.12 13.46 -0.80
C SER A 406 -23.38 13.19 0.68
N GLU A 407 -24.59 13.54 1.12
CA GLU A 407 -25.15 13.20 2.43
C GLU A 407 -25.65 11.74 2.47
N THR A 408 -24.83 10.78 2.01
CA THR A 408 -25.22 9.36 1.94
C THR A 408 -25.18 8.70 3.31
N GLU A 409 -26.36 8.30 3.79
CA GLU A 409 -26.54 7.38 4.91
C GLU A 409 -26.16 5.94 4.52
N LEU A 410 -25.35 5.26 5.35
CA LEU A 410 -24.87 3.91 5.08
C LEU A 410 -25.37 2.90 6.13
N TYR A 411 -25.87 1.76 5.68
CA TYR A 411 -26.50 0.74 6.52
C TYR A 411 -25.66 -0.52 6.64
N CYS A 412 -25.53 -1.06 7.85
CA CYS A 412 -24.89 -2.35 8.12
C CYS A 412 -25.88 -3.35 8.75
N GLY A 413 -25.96 -4.55 8.17
CA GLY A 413 -26.70 -5.68 8.72
C GLY A 413 -25.76 -6.58 9.54
N LEU A 414 -26.03 -6.73 10.85
CA LEU A 414 -25.24 -7.59 11.73
C LEU A 414 -25.88 -8.97 11.88
N LYS A 415 -25.07 -10.04 11.71
CA LYS A 415 -25.54 -11.43 11.71
C LYS A 415 -25.16 -12.16 12.99
N GLY A 416 -26.14 -12.80 13.65
CA GLY A 416 -25.93 -13.56 14.89
C GLY A 416 -25.58 -12.74 16.14
N VAL A 417 -25.69 -11.40 16.06
CA VAL A 417 -25.44 -10.48 17.17
C VAL A 417 -26.75 -10.23 17.90
N ARG A 418 -26.74 -10.28 19.24
CA ARG A 418 -27.91 -9.92 20.05
C ARG A 418 -27.44 -9.24 21.34
N LEU A 419 -27.45 -7.91 21.31
CA LEU A 419 -27.19 -7.04 22.45
C LEU A 419 -28.47 -6.99 23.31
N LYS A 420 -28.37 -7.17 24.63
CA LYS A 420 -29.52 -7.11 25.54
C LYS A 420 -29.75 -5.72 26.12
N ASN A 421 -28.70 -4.92 26.23
CA ASN A 421 -28.75 -3.50 26.58
C ASN A 421 -27.62 -2.77 25.85
N ILE A 422 -27.96 -1.98 24.84
CA ILE A 422 -26.98 -1.30 23.98
C ILE A 422 -26.08 -0.36 24.80
N GLU A 423 -26.61 0.42 25.74
CA GLU A 423 -25.85 1.36 26.59
C GLU A 423 -24.75 0.70 27.45
N LYS A 424 -24.87 -0.61 27.72
CA LYS A 424 -23.91 -1.39 28.54
C LYS A 424 -23.02 -2.32 27.71
N GLU A 425 -23.45 -2.72 26.52
CA GLU A 425 -22.76 -3.69 25.65
C GLU A 425 -22.08 -3.05 24.44
N ILE A 426 -22.58 -1.91 23.96
CA ILE A 426 -21.88 -0.99 23.07
C ILE A 426 -21.23 0.10 23.92
N LYS A 427 -20.01 0.49 23.54
CA LYS A 427 -19.38 1.75 23.94
C LYS A 427 -18.86 2.43 22.69
N ALA A 428 -18.65 3.75 22.74
CA ALA A 428 -17.91 4.45 21.70
C ALA A 428 -16.54 3.78 21.50
N GLY A 429 -16.19 3.49 20.25
CA GLY A 429 -15.08 2.63 19.90
C GLY A 429 -15.02 2.36 18.39
N ASN A 430 -13.96 1.69 17.95
CA ASN A 430 -13.74 1.36 16.54
C ASN A 430 -14.18 -0.08 16.25
N PHE A 431 -14.38 -0.45 14.99
CA PHE A 431 -14.60 -1.87 14.62
C PHE A 431 -13.28 -2.65 14.62
N ILE A 432 -13.30 -3.92 15.04
CA ILE A 432 -12.09 -4.79 15.06
C ILE A 432 -11.70 -5.21 13.62
N SER A 433 -12.68 -5.27 12.71
CA SER A 433 -12.51 -5.68 11.31
C SER A 433 -13.05 -4.62 10.34
N HIS A 434 -12.73 -4.79 9.06
CA HIS A 434 -13.42 -4.15 7.94
C HIS A 434 -14.95 -4.41 8.02
N VAL A 435 -15.75 -3.44 7.59
CA VAL A 435 -17.22 -3.48 7.68
C VAL A 435 -17.83 -3.22 6.29
N SER A 436 -18.61 -4.18 5.79
CA SER A 436 -19.44 -3.99 4.61
C SER A 436 -20.71 -3.19 4.94
N THR A 437 -21.03 -2.21 4.10
CA THR A 437 -22.20 -1.32 4.25
C THR A 437 -22.89 -1.09 2.91
N SER A 438 -24.14 -0.63 2.90
CA SER A 438 -24.80 -0.14 1.69
C SER A 438 -25.72 1.05 2.00
N ASP A 439 -25.75 1.99 1.06
CA ASP A 439 -26.84 2.95 0.82
C ASP A 439 -28.25 2.32 0.74
N ASP A 440 -28.37 1.14 0.13
CA ASP A 440 -29.64 0.42 0.01
C ASP A 440 -29.98 -0.35 1.29
N ILE A 441 -30.94 0.19 2.03
CA ILE A 441 -31.54 -0.38 3.24
C ILE A 441 -32.08 -1.80 3.06
N GLN A 442 -32.46 -2.21 1.84
CA GLN A 442 -32.93 -3.57 1.50
C GLN A 442 -31.77 -4.52 1.23
N VAL A 443 -30.68 -4.07 0.61
CA VAL A 443 -29.43 -4.86 0.54
C VAL A 443 -28.91 -5.10 1.97
N ALA A 444 -28.91 -4.06 2.81
CA ALA A 444 -28.59 -4.20 4.23
C ALA A 444 -29.59 -5.07 5.02
N ARG A 445 -30.76 -5.43 4.47
CA ARG A 445 -31.71 -6.43 5.03
C ARG A 445 -31.38 -7.86 4.62
N MET A 446 -30.89 -8.09 3.40
CA MET A 446 -30.55 -9.44 2.91
C MET A 446 -29.45 -10.12 3.72
N TYR A 447 -28.48 -9.37 4.25
CA TYR A 447 -27.37 -9.92 5.05
C TYR A 447 -27.70 -10.18 6.54
N ARG A 448 -28.96 -10.02 6.97
CA ARG A 448 -29.38 -10.20 8.38
C ARG A 448 -29.54 -11.67 8.79
N SER A 449 -29.88 -11.84 10.05
CA SER A 449 -30.46 -13.07 10.63
C SER A 449 -31.59 -12.67 11.59
N ASP A 450 -32.47 -13.62 11.84
CA ASP A 450 -33.87 -13.48 12.26
C ASP A 450 -34.19 -12.83 13.66
N GLN A 451 -33.35 -11.93 14.26
CA GLN A 451 -33.53 -11.44 15.67
C GLN A 451 -33.04 -9.99 16.06
N GLY A 452 -33.90 -8.94 15.94
CA GLY A 452 -34.32 -7.89 16.93
C GLY A 452 -33.43 -6.80 17.67
N TYR A 453 -34.02 -5.60 17.91
CA TYR A 453 -33.90 -4.59 19.06
C TYR A 453 -33.13 -3.19 19.00
N GLU A 454 -33.61 -2.12 19.70
CA GLU A 454 -33.44 -0.64 19.40
C GLU A 454 -32.25 0.24 19.92
N LYS A 455 -32.13 1.42 19.28
CA LYS A 455 -31.64 2.80 19.64
C LYS A 455 -31.74 3.26 21.12
N THR A 456 -31.15 4.38 21.61
CA THR A 456 -30.08 5.38 21.22
C THR A 456 -29.73 6.24 22.44
N HIS A 457 -28.56 6.90 22.59
CA HIS A 457 -28.14 8.14 21.89
C HIS A 457 -26.71 8.61 22.25
N LYS A 458 -25.99 9.27 21.30
CA LYS A 458 -24.87 10.27 21.43
C LYS A 458 -23.69 9.96 22.40
N GLU A 459 -22.41 10.22 22.12
CA GLU A 459 -21.62 10.78 20.99
C GLU A 459 -20.14 10.32 21.21
N GLU A 460 -19.05 10.76 20.55
CA GLU A 460 -18.72 11.89 19.66
C GLU A 460 -17.49 11.54 18.77
N CYS A 461 -17.20 12.35 17.73
CA CYS A 461 -15.90 12.45 17.02
C CYS A 461 -15.19 11.16 16.53
N ALA A 462 -15.95 10.11 16.22
CA ALA A 462 -15.62 9.11 15.21
C ALA A 462 -16.94 8.50 14.70
N TRP A 463 -17.03 8.20 13.39
CA TRP A 463 -18.13 7.46 12.71
C TRP A 463 -19.43 7.32 13.51
N ASN A 464 -20.40 8.21 13.29
CA ASN A 464 -21.62 8.27 14.07
C ASN A 464 -22.53 7.06 13.79
N ALA A 465 -22.35 6.00 14.58
CA ALA A 465 -23.17 4.80 14.56
C ALA A 465 -24.45 5.00 15.38
N LYS A 466 -25.59 5.11 14.68
CA LYS A 466 -26.93 5.18 15.26
C LYS A 466 -27.70 3.92 14.88
N VAL A 467 -28.46 3.30 15.79
CA VAL A 467 -29.46 2.31 15.34
C VAL A 467 -30.55 3.05 14.56
N GLU A 468 -31.15 2.43 13.54
CA GLU A 468 -32.10 3.11 12.64
C GLU A 468 -33.52 2.53 12.70
N SER A 469 -33.69 1.24 13.00
CA SER A 469 -35.01 0.64 13.27
C SER A 469 -34.94 -0.55 14.23
N GLU A 470 -35.78 -0.55 15.27
CA GLU A 470 -36.21 -1.76 15.99
C GLU A 470 -37.41 -2.40 15.29
N ASP A 471 -37.13 -3.58 14.74
CA ASP A 471 -38.06 -4.68 14.54
C ASP A 471 -38.22 -5.59 15.76
N GLU A 472 -39.39 -6.22 15.98
CA GLU A 472 -39.45 -7.50 16.71
C GLU A 472 -38.47 -8.54 16.10
N TYR A 473 -38.21 -8.42 14.79
CA TYR A 473 -37.37 -9.30 13.99
C TYR A 473 -36.03 -8.64 13.58
N THR A 474 -35.82 -7.35 13.88
CA THR A 474 -34.81 -6.53 13.19
C THR A 474 -33.94 -5.65 14.10
N GLN A 475 -32.62 -5.70 13.87
CA GLN A 475 -31.63 -4.67 14.20
C GLN A 475 -31.06 -4.04 12.91
N MET A 476 -30.70 -2.75 12.96
CA MET A 476 -30.02 -2.07 11.85
C MET A 476 -29.21 -0.89 12.38
N ILE A 477 -27.92 -0.81 12.01
CA ILE A 477 -27.08 0.35 12.29
C ILE A 477 -26.99 1.21 11.03
N LEU A 478 -27.43 2.46 11.17
CA LEU A 478 -27.06 3.59 10.34
C LEU A 478 -25.70 4.11 10.77
N LEU A 479 -24.81 4.27 9.80
CA LEU A 479 -23.50 4.89 9.92
C LEU A 479 -23.58 6.21 9.14
N THR A 480 -23.74 7.31 9.87
CA THR A 480 -23.53 8.66 9.31
C THR A 480 -22.07 9.03 9.47
N TRP A 481 -21.49 9.63 8.43
CA TRP A 481 -20.15 10.22 8.48
C TRP A 481 -20.10 11.43 9.43
#